data_AF-A5Z7K6-F1
#
_entry.id   AF-A5Z7K6-F1
#
_cell.length_a   1.000
_cell.length_b   1.000
_cell.length_c   1.000
_cell.angle_alpha   90.00
_cell.angle_beta   90.00
_cell.angle_gamma   90.00
#
_symmetry.space_group_name_H-M   'P 1'
#
loop_
_entity.id
_entity.type
_entity.pdbx_description
1 polymer ?
#
loop_
_entity_poly.entity_id
_entity_poly.type
_entity_poly.pdbx_seq_one_letter_code
_entity_poly.pdbx_strand_id
1 'polypeptide(L)'
;MAKIVIIDSGIDLTNREFEGRKISGIHIYEDKAGKINIDENIKDQIGHGTAVAAILNEDLDNELFVIKIFDEEMEGDINLLVRALEYVYENVKCDIINMSVGFTEFDSIAEINNICNKLYFEKGIIMVSAFDNFDTISYPAALDTVIGVDISNEIHKKREFYYLKNSVVDILLKDSMHRVVWLDKKIMVHGTSFATPKFVKMLAKELKTTDKEKIRERLEHIATKVVDFKDEKYESKLEYFKIEEAIVFPVNKEMHTLIRFEEDLKYTMNFYDIKYSGKVGSNTSRFVPKSNHIIMDIDKIDWTGKFDTVILGHCNELSNITNRDYIDNILNNAIKYKKNVFAFDDLKEYSSLIDRIKKNGNHVYYPFVTKRKGRSTLSKLHYIPKPVLAVCGTSSVQGKFTLQYMLRKKFEEQNISVGQIGTEPTSLLLGLDADFTIGYDSRVEVGGYDFISEANKVIFEVSQKNNDIIITGTQSSTIPYSYNSLKNIPLHSLEYLMAVKPDAVVLCVNRYDPIEYIKRTILTIENLFNTIVVAISVYPIDKTREKFKNKERENSEEFIEEMSMKIGKKCYLMNSEKKLGCLFDDVLTYFTTPK
;
A
#
# COMPACT_ATOMS: atom_id res chain seq x y z
N MET A 1 32.13 -18.18 -22.80
CA MET A 1 32.51 -16.98 -22.04
C MET A 1 31.22 -16.22 -21.80
N ALA A 2 30.84 -15.90 -20.56
CA ALA A 2 29.67 -15.07 -20.32
C ALA A 2 30.12 -13.60 -20.31
N LYS A 3 29.30 -12.71 -20.87
CA LYS A 3 29.49 -11.26 -20.78
C LYS A 3 28.65 -10.73 -19.63
N ILE A 4 29.30 -10.23 -18.58
CA ILE A 4 28.64 -9.85 -17.33
C ILE A 4 28.85 -8.36 -17.09
N VAL A 5 27.74 -7.63 -16.98
CA VAL A 5 27.75 -6.25 -16.47
C VAL A 5 27.71 -6.29 -14.94
N ILE A 6 28.52 -5.47 -14.29
CA ILE A 6 28.50 -5.26 -12.85
C ILE A 6 28.13 -3.79 -12.62
N ILE A 7 27.04 -3.52 -11.91
CA ILE A 7 26.67 -2.16 -11.50
C ILE A 7 26.95 -2.04 -10.00
N ASP A 8 27.97 -1.26 -9.63
CA ASP A 8 28.52 -1.22 -8.25
C ASP A 8 29.42 0.02 -8.02
N SER A 9 30.34 -0.01 -7.04
CA SER A 9 31.27 1.08 -6.67
C SER A 9 32.52 1.22 -7.56
N GLY A 10 32.63 0.39 -8.60
CA GLY A 10 33.78 0.35 -9.50
C GLY A 10 34.69 -0.87 -9.29
N ILE A 11 35.92 -0.79 -9.76
CA ILE A 11 36.94 -1.84 -9.63
C ILE A 11 38.35 -1.27 -9.45
N ASP A 12 39.14 -1.87 -8.56
CA ASP A 12 40.58 -1.63 -8.48
C ASP A 12 41.36 -2.57 -9.41
N LEU A 13 41.65 -2.10 -10.63
CA LEU A 13 42.42 -2.85 -11.63
C LEU A 13 43.90 -3.07 -11.25
N THR A 14 44.42 -2.38 -10.23
CA THR A 14 45.79 -2.62 -9.78
C THR A 14 45.92 -3.91 -8.98
N ASN A 15 44.80 -4.51 -8.59
CA ASN A 15 44.78 -5.77 -7.88
C ASN A 15 45.19 -6.94 -8.79
N ARG A 16 46.16 -7.75 -8.34
CA ARG A 16 46.67 -8.94 -9.03
C ARG A 16 45.61 -9.97 -9.44
N GLU A 17 44.46 -10.00 -8.76
CA GLU A 17 43.37 -10.94 -9.07
C GLU A 17 42.72 -10.64 -10.44
N PHE A 18 42.96 -9.44 -10.99
CA PHE A 18 42.48 -9.01 -12.31
C PHE A 18 43.55 -8.98 -13.39
N GLU A 19 44.79 -9.40 -13.09
CA GLU A 19 45.86 -9.42 -14.08
C GLU A 19 45.51 -10.34 -15.26
N GLY A 20 45.63 -9.82 -16.49
CA GLY A 20 45.29 -10.55 -17.72
C GLY A 20 43.79 -10.75 -17.98
N ARG A 21 42.91 -10.12 -17.20
CA ARG A 21 41.45 -10.25 -17.36
C ARG A 21 40.86 -9.19 -18.30
N LYS A 22 39.78 -9.56 -19.00
CA LYS A 22 39.05 -8.64 -19.89
C LYS A 22 38.04 -7.83 -19.09
N ILE A 23 38.44 -6.64 -18.68
CA ILE A 23 37.60 -5.73 -17.89
C ILE A 23 37.62 -4.35 -18.57
N SER A 24 36.43 -3.79 -18.75
CA SER A 24 36.21 -2.42 -19.21
C SER A 24 35.01 -1.84 -18.46
N GLY A 25 34.71 -0.56 -18.64
CA GLY A 25 33.58 0.01 -17.96
C GLY A 25 33.47 1.53 -18.09
N ILE A 26 32.46 2.07 -17.41
CA ILE A 26 32.18 3.50 -17.34
C ILE A 26 31.78 3.89 -15.92
N HIS A 27 31.80 5.18 -15.63
CA HIS A 27 31.29 5.77 -14.40
C HIS A 27 30.12 6.68 -14.75
N ILE A 28 29.01 6.51 -14.04
CA ILE A 28 27.83 7.37 -14.13
C ILE A 28 27.65 8.03 -12.77
N TYR A 29 27.60 9.36 -12.74
CA TYR A 29 27.47 10.13 -11.51
C TYR A 29 26.64 11.38 -11.73
N GLU A 30 26.11 11.91 -10.64
CA GLU A 30 25.43 13.19 -10.60
C GLU A 30 26.41 14.27 -10.13
N ASP A 31 26.52 15.36 -10.88
CA ASP A 31 27.33 16.51 -10.46
C ASP A 31 26.59 17.41 -9.47
N LYS A 32 27.28 18.42 -8.93
CA LYS A 32 26.69 19.37 -7.96
C LYS A 32 25.51 20.19 -8.51
N ALA A 33 25.30 20.21 -9.82
CA ALA A 33 24.18 20.88 -10.45
C ALA A 33 22.99 19.92 -10.71
N GLY A 34 23.07 18.68 -10.24
CA GLY A 34 22.06 17.65 -10.42
C GLY A 34 22.05 17.02 -11.82
N LYS A 35 23.13 17.20 -12.59
CA LYS A 35 23.23 16.65 -13.93
C LYS A 35 23.97 15.32 -13.90
N ILE A 36 23.37 14.33 -14.55
CA ILE A 36 23.99 13.02 -14.74
C ILE A 36 25.04 13.10 -15.86
N ASN A 37 26.27 12.67 -15.55
CA ASN A 37 27.42 12.65 -16.45
C ASN A 37 27.99 11.23 -16.55
N ILE A 38 28.76 10.99 -17.62
CA ILE A 38 29.40 9.70 -17.89
C ILE A 38 30.88 9.94 -18.22
N ASP A 39 31.78 9.17 -17.60
CA ASP A 39 33.19 9.10 -17.97
C ASP A 39 33.78 7.67 -17.85
N GLU A 40 35.10 7.53 -18.00
CA GLU A 40 35.81 6.24 -18.00
C GLU A 40 36.42 5.86 -16.63
N ASN A 41 36.18 6.63 -15.57
CA ASN A 41 36.80 6.45 -14.26
C ASN A 41 36.13 5.36 -13.42
N ILE A 42 36.41 4.10 -13.75
CA ILE A 42 35.88 2.96 -13.00
C ILE A 42 36.64 2.63 -11.71
N LYS A 43 37.53 3.51 -11.22
CA LYS A 43 38.34 3.20 -10.02
C LYS A 43 37.45 3.10 -8.79
N ASP A 44 37.53 1.95 -8.12
CA ASP A 44 36.87 1.72 -6.84
C ASP A 44 37.60 2.46 -5.72
N GLN A 45 36.83 3.17 -4.89
CA GLN A 45 37.32 3.84 -3.68
C GLN A 45 36.77 3.18 -2.41
N ILE A 46 35.73 2.36 -2.54
CA ILE A 46 35.01 1.73 -1.44
C ILE A 46 35.58 0.34 -1.19
N GLY A 47 35.77 -0.44 -2.26
CA GLY A 47 36.24 -1.83 -2.24
C GLY A 47 35.14 -2.87 -2.46
N HIS A 48 33.87 -2.45 -2.44
CA HIS A 48 32.71 -3.32 -2.61
C HIS A 48 32.65 -3.90 -4.04
N GLY A 49 32.68 -3.05 -5.07
CA GLY A 49 32.66 -3.47 -6.46
C GLY A 49 33.87 -4.33 -6.83
N THR A 50 35.05 -4.02 -6.28
CA THR A 50 36.26 -4.85 -6.38
C THR A 50 36.02 -6.26 -5.83
N ALA A 51 35.39 -6.38 -4.65
CA ALA A 51 35.05 -7.67 -4.05
C ALA A 51 34.08 -8.48 -4.94
N VAL A 52 33.04 -7.82 -5.44
CA VAL A 52 32.02 -8.42 -6.33
C VAL A 52 32.65 -8.92 -7.63
N ALA A 53 33.47 -8.09 -8.29
CA ALA A 53 34.18 -8.44 -9.51
C ALA A 53 35.14 -9.63 -9.29
N ALA A 54 35.87 -9.65 -8.17
CA ALA A 54 36.78 -10.75 -7.84
C ALA A 54 36.04 -12.09 -7.70
N ILE A 55 34.87 -12.10 -7.03
CA ILE A 55 34.03 -13.31 -6.89
C ILE A 55 33.57 -13.83 -8.26
N LEU A 56 33.17 -12.92 -9.16
CA LEU A 56 32.69 -13.28 -10.50
C LEU A 56 33.79 -13.80 -11.43
N ASN A 57 35.03 -13.36 -11.22
CA ASN A 57 36.18 -13.73 -12.06
C ASN A 57 36.94 -14.96 -11.57
N GLU A 58 36.67 -15.43 -10.35
CA GLU A 58 37.26 -16.65 -9.80
C GLU A 58 36.86 -17.88 -10.63
N ASP A 59 37.82 -18.68 -11.08
CA ASP A 59 37.64 -19.94 -11.84
C ASP A 59 36.91 -19.83 -13.19
N LEU A 60 36.64 -18.63 -13.69
CA LEU A 60 36.00 -18.40 -14.98
C LEU A 60 36.75 -17.31 -15.74
N ASP A 61 36.86 -17.49 -17.05
CA ASP A 61 37.27 -16.43 -17.96
C ASP A 61 36.00 -15.70 -18.39
N ASN A 62 35.52 -14.74 -17.60
CA ASN A 62 34.35 -13.93 -17.93
C ASN A 62 34.80 -12.58 -18.52
N GLU A 63 33.99 -12.00 -19.42
CA GLU A 63 34.20 -10.62 -19.88
C GLU A 63 33.35 -9.72 -18.98
N LEU A 64 34.01 -8.81 -18.26
CA LEU A 64 33.36 -7.94 -17.29
C LEU A 64 33.24 -6.52 -17.83
N PHE A 65 32.04 -5.95 -17.72
CA PHE A 65 31.78 -4.54 -17.97
C PHE A 65 31.29 -3.87 -16.69
N VAL A 66 32.10 -3.02 -16.09
CA VAL A 66 31.80 -2.38 -14.80
C VAL A 66 31.13 -1.03 -15.05
N ILE A 67 29.97 -0.80 -14.45
CA ILE A 67 29.32 0.51 -14.39
C ILE A 67 29.41 0.96 -12.94
N LYS A 68 30.27 1.94 -12.69
CA LYS A 68 30.40 2.57 -11.39
C LYS A 68 29.24 3.55 -11.21
N ILE A 69 28.50 3.43 -10.10
CA ILE A 69 27.43 4.37 -9.70
C ILE A 69 27.58 4.87 -8.25
N PHE A 70 28.52 4.32 -7.48
CA PHE A 70 28.84 4.73 -6.11
C PHE A 70 30.28 5.24 -6.03
N ASP A 71 30.46 6.44 -5.49
CA ASP A 71 31.77 7.10 -5.40
C ASP A 71 32.40 7.00 -4.01
N GLU A 72 31.68 7.44 -2.98
CA GLU A 72 32.22 7.56 -1.61
C GLU A 72 31.64 6.50 -0.66
N GLU A 73 30.33 6.27 -0.73
CA GLU A 73 29.59 5.33 0.11
C GLU A 73 28.62 4.49 -0.73
N MET A 74 28.12 3.38 -0.17
CA MET A 74 27.15 2.49 -0.82
C MET A 74 25.70 3.03 -0.68
N GLU A 75 25.55 4.33 -0.84
CA GLU A 75 24.27 5.06 -0.81
C GLU A 75 24.16 5.88 -2.10
N GLY A 76 22.97 5.95 -2.67
CA GLY A 76 22.77 6.68 -3.92
C GLY A 76 21.31 6.77 -4.32
N ASP A 77 21.07 7.48 -5.42
CA ASP A 77 19.76 7.61 -6.04
C ASP A 77 19.50 6.46 -7.02
N ILE A 78 18.32 5.85 -6.93
CA ILE A 78 17.83 4.83 -7.86
C ILE A 78 17.84 5.34 -9.32
N ASN A 79 17.76 6.65 -9.54
CA ASN A 79 17.87 7.26 -10.87
C ASN A 79 19.22 6.97 -11.54
N LEU A 80 20.32 6.92 -10.78
CA LEU A 80 21.64 6.53 -11.32
C LEU A 80 21.62 5.06 -11.79
N LEU A 81 20.95 4.18 -11.06
CA LEU A 81 20.75 2.79 -11.49
C LEU A 81 19.88 2.71 -12.75
N VAL A 82 18.80 3.48 -12.83
CA VAL A 82 17.97 3.56 -14.05
C VAL A 82 18.83 3.99 -15.24
N ARG A 83 19.65 5.04 -15.11
CA ARG A 83 20.57 5.49 -16.16
C ARG A 83 21.62 4.46 -16.54
N ALA A 84 22.15 3.71 -15.57
CA ALA A 84 23.06 2.61 -15.84
C ALA A 84 22.39 1.50 -16.68
N LEU A 85 21.15 1.14 -16.37
CA LEU A 85 20.39 0.14 -17.12
C LEU A 85 20.00 0.64 -18.52
N GLU A 86 19.66 1.92 -18.67
CA GLU A 86 19.45 2.58 -19.97
C GLU A 86 20.72 2.51 -20.83
N TYR A 87 21.86 2.86 -20.25
CA TYR A 87 23.15 2.77 -20.95
C TYR A 87 23.45 1.35 -21.42
N VAL A 88 23.17 0.33 -20.57
CA VAL A 88 23.33 -1.08 -20.96
C VAL A 88 22.42 -1.43 -22.14
N TYR A 89 21.14 -1.05 -22.09
CA TYR A 89 20.18 -1.34 -23.14
C TYR A 89 20.60 -0.78 -24.51
N GLU A 90 21.16 0.43 -24.51
CA GLU A 90 21.57 1.17 -25.71
C GLU A 90 22.93 0.72 -26.24
N ASN A 91 23.91 0.50 -25.37
CA ASN A 91 25.33 0.49 -25.75
C ASN A 91 26.05 -0.84 -25.47
N VAL A 92 25.51 -1.70 -24.59
CA VAL A 92 26.25 -2.86 -24.07
C VAL A 92 25.58 -4.16 -24.50
N LYS A 93 26.37 -5.07 -25.10
CA LYS A 93 25.94 -6.45 -25.37
C LYS A 93 26.41 -7.34 -24.24
N CYS A 94 25.50 -7.76 -23.37
CA CYS A 94 25.79 -8.67 -22.25
C CYS A 94 24.79 -9.81 -22.15
N ASP A 95 25.15 -10.82 -21.35
CA ASP A 95 24.29 -11.94 -21.02
C ASP A 95 23.60 -11.76 -19.67
N ILE A 96 24.35 -11.25 -18.70
CA ILE A 96 23.91 -11.09 -17.32
C ILE A 96 24.25 -9.67 -16.83
N ILE A 97 23.34 -9.06 -16.06
CA ILE A 97 23.62 -7.88 -15.24
C ILE A 97 23.58 -8.32 -13.77
N ASN A 98 24.69 -8.15 -13.05
CA ASN A 98 24.79 -8.34 -11.62
C ASN A 98 24.65 -7.00 -10.90
N MET A 99 23.63 -6.87 -10.06
CA MET A 99 23.41 -5.74 -9.18
C MET A 99 23.52 -6.23 -7.74
N SER A 100 24.68 -6.05 -7.12
CA SER A 100 24.88 -6.43 -5.71
C SER A 100 24.33 -5.39 -4.73
N VAL A 101 23.25 -4.70 -5.13
CA VAL A 101 22.64 -3.57 -4.43
C VAL A 101 21.11 -3.64 -4.55
N GLY A 102 20.42 -3.08 -3.56
CA GLY A 102 18.96 -2.96 -3.54
C GLY A 102 18.55 -1.62 -2.92
N PHE A 103 17.75 -0.85 -3.65
CA PHE A 103 17.25 0.45 -3.21
C PHE A 103 15.93 0.25 -2.46
N THR A 104 15.86 0.78 -1.25
CA THR A 104 14.69 0.70 -0.36
C THR A 104 13.87 2.01 -0.35
N GLU A 105 14.49 3.13 -0.74
CA GLU A 105 13.86 4.45 -0.85
C GLU A 105 13.90 4.90 -2.32
N PHE A 106 12.76 5.41 -2.82
CA PHE A 106 12.55 5.80 -4.22
C PHE A 106 11.25 6.58 -4.33
N ASP A 107 11.04 7.38 -5.37
CA ASP A 107 9.74 8.07 -5.58
C ASP A 107 8.69 7.19 -6.27
N SER A 108 9.14 6.38 -7.23
CA SER A 108 8.30 5.48 -8.03
C SER A 108 9.14 4.33 -8.59
N ILE A 109 8.55 3.14 -8.68
CA ILE A 109 9.20 1.99 -9.32
C ILE A 109 8.94 1.93 -10.84
N ALA A 110 8.19 2.87 -11.41
CA ALA A 110 7.74 2.80 -12.81
C ALA A 110 8.90 2.79 -13.81
N GLU A 111 9.87 3.69 -13.64
CA GLU A 111 11.00 3.84 -14.56
C GLU A 111 11.93 2.62 -14.53
N ILE A 112 12.32 2.18 -13.33
CA ILE A 112 13.18 1.00 -13.16
C ILE A 112 12.48 -0.28 -13.68
N ASN A 113 11.18 -0.43 -13.41
CA ASN A 113 10.41 -1.56 -13.94
C ASN A 113 10.36 -1.53 -15.48
N ASN A 114 10.16 -0.35 -16.08
CA ASN A 114 10.12 -0.19 -17.53
C ASN A 114 11.45 -0.58 -18.19
N ILE A 115 12.59 -0.08 -17.70
CA ILE A 115 13.90 -0.41 -18.28
C ILE A 115 14.28 -1.89 -18.07
N CYS A 116 13.98 -2.46 -16.89
CA CYS A 116 14.16 -3.89 -16.65
C CYS A 116 13.31 -4.74 -17.61
N ASN A 117 12.06 -4.36 -17.86
CA ASN A 117 11.20 -5.05 -18.82
C ASN A 117 11.78 -5.00 -20.24
N LYS A 118 12.28 -3.84 -20.69
CA LYS A 118 12.94 -3.73 -22.01
C LYS A 118 14.17 -4.61 -22.13
N LEU A 119 15.05 -4.59 -21.11
CA LEU A 119 16.25 -5.44 -21.07
C LEU A 119 15.89 -6.93 -21.12
N TYR A 120 14.84 -7.34 -20.40
CA TYR A 120 14.39 -8.72 -20.37
C TYR A 120 13.73 -9.16 -21.69
N PHE A 121 12.65 -8.48 -22.10
CA PHE A 121 11.82 -8.92 -23.23
C PHE A 121 12.43 -8.64 -24.60
N GLU A 122 13.19 -7.55 -24.76
CA GLU A 122 13.72 -7.15 -26.07
C GLU A 122 15.17 -7.61 -26.30
N LYS A 123 15.97 -7.71 -25.23
CA LYS A 123 17.39 -8.09 -25.31
C LYS A 123 17.67 -9.49 -24.76
N GLY A 124 16.72 -10.10 -24.05
CA GLY A 124 16.92 -11.40 -23.40
C GLY A 124 18.03 -11.37 -22.34
N ILE A 125 18.26 -10.21 -21.70
CA ILE A 125 19.31 -10.05 -20.69
C ILE A 125 18.78 -10.56 -19.35
N ILE A 126 19.58 -11.37 -18.66
CA ILE A 126 19.23 -11.88 -17.33
C ILE A 126 19.74 -10.90 -16.28
N MET A 127 18.86 -10.39 -15.45
CA MET A 127 19.21 -9.49 -14.35
C MET A 127 19.16 -10.25 -13.03
N VAL A 128 20.15 -10.05 -12.18
CA VAL A 128 20.21 -10.62 -10.83
C VAL A 128 20.51 -9.50 -9.85
N SER A 129 19.68 -9.35 -8.83
CA SER A 129 19.82 -8.30 -7.83
C SER A 129 19.74 -8.84 -6.42
N ALA A 130 20.59 -8.29 -5.54
CA ALA A 130 20.54 -8.57 -4.11
C ALA A 130 19.34 -7.84 -3.46
N PHE A 131 18.63 -8.52 -2.57
CA PHE A 131 17.77 -7.86 -1.60
C PHE A 131 18.59 -7.15 -0.53
N ASP A 132 18.04 -6.07 0.00
CA ASP A 132 18.56 -5.37 1.17
C ASP A 132 18.61 -6.25 2.43
N ASN A 133 19.57 -5.98 3.31
CA ASN A 133 19.84 -6.75 4.53
C ASN A 133 18.98 -6.30 5.74
N PHE A 134 18.15 -5.25 5.62
CA PHE A 134 17.30 -4.72 6.68
C PHE A 134 15.82 -5.13 6.54
N ASP A 135 15.55 -6.29 5.91
CA ASP A 135 14.20 -6.86 5.77
C ASP A 135 13.16 -5.93 5.15
N THR A 136 13.62 -5.03 4.27
CA THR A 136 12.77 -4.16 3.47
C THR A 136 12.72 -4.66 2.03
N ILE A 137 11.55 -4.54 1.39
CA ILE A 137 11.44 -4.84 -0.04
C ILE A 137 12.27 -3.82 -0.80
N SER A 138 13.22 -4.31 -1.61
CA SER A 138 14.17 -3.48 -2.34
C SER A 138 14.07 -3.72 -3.84
N TYR A 139 14.34 -2.67 -4.60
CA TYR A 139 14.29 -2.67 -6.06
C TYR A 139 15.71 -2.51 -6.62
N PRO A 140 16.05 -3.18 -7.73
CA PRO A 140 15.15 -3.92 -8.62
C PRO A 140 14.91 -5.39 -8.24
N ALA A 141 15.45 -5.88 -7.11
CA ALA A 141 15.36 -7.29 -6.71
C ALA A 141 13.94 -7.86 -6.63
N ALA A 142 12.96 -7.04 -6.24
CA ALA A 142 11.55 -7.45 -6.16
C ALA A 142 10.79 -7.45 -7.49
N LEU A 143 11.39 -7.03 -8.62
CA LEU A 143 10.73 -6.99 -9.93
C LEU A 143 10.63 -8.40 -10.55
N ASP A 144 9.53 -8.70 -11.25
CA ASP A 144 9.30 -10.02 -11.87
C ASP A 144 10.34 -10.39 -12.95
N THR A 145 10.87 -9.39 -13.66
CA THR A 145 11.90 -9.58 -14.70
C THR A 145 13.32 -9.73 -14.15
N VAL A 146 13.50 -9.58 -12.84
CA VAL A 146 14.78 -9.70 -12.14
C VAL A 146 14.78 -10.96 -11.29
N ILE A 147 15.93 -11.63 -11.19
CA ILE A 147 16.11 -12.73 -10.24
C ILE A 147 16.57 -12.11 -8.92
N GLY A 148 15.65 -12.01 -7.98
CA GLY A 148 15.91 -11.48 -6.64
C GLY A 148 16.57 -12.51 -5.73
N VAL A 149 17.72 -12.15 -5.15
CA VAL A 149 18.54 -13.03 -4.30
C VAL A 149 18.54 -12.53 -2.86
N ASP A 150 18.23 -13.41 -1.93
CA ASP A 150 18.34 -13.16 -0.49
C ASP A 150 19.10 -14.31 0.21
N ILE A 151 19.42 -14.16 1.49
CA ILE A 151 20.16 -15.13 2.30
C ILE A 151 19.28 -15.71 3.41
N SER A 152 19.57 -16.95 3.80
CA SER A 152 18.86 -17.64 4.88
C SER A 152 19.80 -18.51 5.71
N ASN A 153 19.53 -18.52 7.02
CA ASN A 153 20.19 -19.39 8.00
C ASN A 153 19.70 -20.85 7.95
N GLU A 154 18.62 -21.13 7.21
CA GLU A 154 18.11 -22.49 7.01
C GLU A 154 18.98 -23.31 6.02
N ILE A 155 19.85 -22.64 5.26
CA ILE A 155 20.69 -23.29 4.24
C ILE A 155 22.09 -23.54 4.82
N HIS A 156 22.50 -24.81 4.88
CA HIS A 156 23.71 -25.18 5.60
C HIS A 156 24.94 -25.40 4.71
N LYS A 157 24.79 -25.89 3.47
CA LYS A 157 25.96 -26.10 2.58
C LYS A 157 26.14 -24.96 1.58
N LYS A 158 27.40 -24.68 1.23
CA LYS A 158 27.80 -23.54 0.38
C LYS A 158 27.28 -23.59 -1.07
N ARG A 159 26.93 -24.77 -1.58
CA ARG A 159 26.44 -24.98 -2.96
C ARG A 159 24.93 -25.18 -3.03
N GLU A 160 24.25 -25.15 -1.89
CA GLU A 160 22.80 -25.29 -1.83
C GLU A 160 22.17 -23.92 -2.04
N PHE A 161 21.05 -23.92 -2.76
CA PHE A 161 20.17 -22.78 -2.88
C PHE A 161 18.73 -23.28 -2.94
N TYR A 162 17.81 -22.47 -2.45
CA TYR A 162 16.38 -22.74 -2.58
C TYR A 162 15.79 -21.85 -3.67
N TYR A 163 14.92 -22.42 -4.48
CA TYR A 163 14.13 -21.70 -5.48
C TYR A 163 12.74 -21.45 -4.90
N LEU A 164 12.33 -20.20 -4.84
CA LEU A 164 11.06 -19.79 -4.26
C LEU A 164 10.07 -19.42 -5.36
N LYS A 165 8.91 -20.07 -5.34
CA LYS A 165 7.79 -19.78 -6.26
C LYS A 165 6.75 -18.96 -5.53
N ASN A 166 6.09 -18.06 -6.27
CA ASN A 166 5.09 -17.15 -5.71
C ASN A 166 5.64 -16.35 -4.51
N SER A 167 6.87 -15.83 -4.62
CA SER A 167 7.58 -15.06 -3.59
C SER A 167 8.32 -13.92 -4.24
N VAL A 168 8.42 -12.74 -3.61
CA VAL A 168 9.17 -11.56 -4.12
C VAL A 168 10.66 -11.86 -4.24
N VAL A 169 11.18 -12.74 -3.38
CA VAL A 169 12.51 -13.34 -3.51
C VAL A 169 12.40 -14.57 -4.40
N ASP A 170 13.31 -14.73 -5.38
CA ASP A 170 13.37 -15.90 -6.26
C ASP A 170 14.32 -16.97 -5.71
N ILE A 171 15.46 -16.55 -5.13
CA ILE A 171 16.55 -17.43 -4.72
C ILE A 171 16.97 -17.14 -3.28
N LEU A 172 17.01 -18.17 -2.43
CA LEU A 172 17.67 -18.11 -1.14
C LEU A 172 19.03 -18.81 -1.18
N LEU A 173 20.04 -18.12 -0.67
CA LEU A 173 21.40 -18.63 -0.50
C LEU A 173 21.74 -18.81 0.97
N LYS A 174 22.84 -19.51 1.23
CA LYS A 174 23.38 -19.63 2.58
C LYS A 174 23.81 -18.27 3.13
N ASP A 175 23.30 -17.94 4.31
CA ASP A 175 23.86 -16.91 5.16
C ASP A 175 25.25 -17.35 5.68
N SER A 176 26.30 -16.61 5.32
CA SER A 176 27.67 -16.91 5.74
C SER A 176 28.59 -15.70 5.69
N MET A 177 29.76 -15.80 6.34
CA MET A 177 30.86 -14.85 6.19
C MET A 177 31.70 -15.17 4.93
N HIS A 178 32.10 -14.13 4.21
CA HIS A 178 32.85 -14.21 2.96
C HIS A 178 34.22 -13.57 3.14
N ARG A 179 35.30 -14.29 2.82
CA ARG A 179 36.63 -13.70 2.71
C ARG A 179 36.78 -13.14 1.30
N VAL A 180 36.84 -11.83 1.16
CA VAL A 180 36.88 -11.14 -0.13
C VAL A 180 38.12 -10.28 -0.26
N VAL A 181 38.51 -10.01 -1.50
CA VAL A 181 39.45 -8.95 -1.84
C VAL A 181 38.73 -7.62 -1.66
N TRP A 182 39.41 -6.64 -1.09
CA TRP A 182 38.88 -5.32 -0.80
C TRP A 182 39.96 -4.30 -1.07
N LEU A 183 39.97 -3.76 -2.28
CA LEU A 183 41.08 -2.97 -2.82
C LEU A 183 42.40 -3.78 -2.71
N ASP A 184 43.37 -3.30 -1.93
CA ASP A 184 44.70 -3.89 -1.76
C ASP A 184 44.79 -4.99 -0.68
N LYS A 185 43.72 -5.22 0.09
CA LYS A 185 43.69 -6.17 1.22
C LYS A 185 42.63 -7.26 1.06
N LYS A 186 42.62 -8.23 1.98
CA LYS A 186 41.53 -9.21 2.11
C LYS A 186 40.82 -9.03 3.45
N ILE A 187 39.50 -8.93 3.44
CA ILE A 187 38.68 -8.75 4.65
C ILE A 187 37.59 -9.83 4.74
N MET A 188 36.93 -9.91 5.89
CA MET A 188 35.74 -10.71 6.09
C MET A 188 34.51 -9.81 6.02
N VAL A 189 33.56 -10.15 5.15
CA VAL A 189 32.30 -9.44 4.96
C VAL A 189 31.12 -10.40 5.08
N HIS A 190 29.93 -9.82 5.24
CA HIS A 190 28.66 -10.50 5.37
C HIS A 190 27.62 -9.77 4.50
N GLY A 191 26.59 -10.49 4.04
CA GLY A 191 25.46 -9.89 3.32
C GLY A 191 25.15 -10.48 1.95
N THR A 192 23.94 -10.24 1.49
CA THR A 192 23.38 -10.65 0.19
C THR A 192 24.24 -10.19 -0.99
N SER A 193 24.87 -9.02 -0.89
CA SER A 193 25.75 -8.43 -1.91
C SER A 193 26.93 -9.31 -2.32
N PHE A 194 27.42 -10.18 -1.42
CA PHE A 194 28.53 -11.10 -1.68
C PHE A 194 28.08 -12.54 -1.97
N ALA A 195 26.82 -12.87 -1.68
CA ALA A 195 26.20 -14.14 -2.05
C ALA A 195 25.69 -14.10 -3.51
N THR A 196 25.10 -12.98 -3.91
CA THR A 196 24.60 -12.71 -5.27
C THR A 196 25.63 -12.99 -6.38
N PRO A 197 26.86 -12.46 -6.36
CA PRO A 197 27.85 -12.73 -7.40
C PRO A 197 28.29 -14.21 -7.43
N LYS A 198 28.22 -14.94 -6.31
CA LYS A 198 28.48 -16.40 -6.32
C LYS A 198 27.39 -17.15 -7.06
N PHE A 199 26.13 -16.73 -6.89
CA PHE A 199 25.02 -17.28 -7.64
C PHE A 199 25.11 -16.91 -9.13
N VAL A 200 25.45 -15.67 -9.47
CA VAL A 200 25.70 -15.26 -10.86
C VAL A 200 26.83 -16.09 -11.50
N LYS A 201 27.90 -16.38 -10.76
CA LYS A 201 28.98 -17.28 -11.22
C LYS A 201 28.46 -18.69 -11.52
N MET A 202 27.53 -19.22 -10.73
CA MET A 202 26.87 -20.50 -11.02
C MET A 202 25.95 -20.39 -12.25
N LEU A 203 25.14 -19.34 -12.32
CA LEU A 203 24.21 -19.06 -13.42
C LEU A 203 24.94 -18.96 -14.77
N ALA A 204 26.08 -18.26 -14.81
CA ALA A 204 26.93 -18.14 -15.99
C ALA A 204 27.47 -19.50 -16.49
N LYS A 205 27.61 -20.50 -15.61
CA LYS A 205 27.98 -21.87 -16.00
C LYS A 205 26.80 -22.59 -16.63
N GLU A 206 25.60 -22.48 -16.06
CA GLU A 206 24.38 -23.09 -16.59
C GLU A 206 24.02 -22.54 -17.98
N LEU A 207 24.24 -21.25 -18.23
CA LEU A 207 24.01 -20.62 -19.53
C LEU A 207 24.91 -21.14 -20.66
N LYS A 208 25.97 -21.92 -20.36
CA LYS A 208 26.76 -22.60 -21.40
C LYS A 208 26.00 -23.75 -22.05
N THR A 209 24.99 -24.28 -21.37
CA THR A 209 24.25 -25.49 -21.77
C THR A 209 22.74 -25.31 -21.77
N THR A 210 22.25 -24.11 -21.45
CA THR A 210 20.83 -23.82 -21.30
C THR A 210 20.51 -22.48 -21.94
N ASP A 211 19.49 -22.46 -22.80
CA ASP A 211 18.99 -21.24 -23.42
C ASP A 211 18.46 -20.27 -22.35
N LYS A 212 18.69 -18.97 -22.56
CA LYS A 212 18.30 -17.93 -21.59
C LYS A 212 16.82 -17.99 -21.22
N GLU A 213 15.95 -18.29 -22.17
CA GLU A 213 14.49 -18.41 -21.96
C GLU A 213 14.12 -19.53 -20.97
N LYS A 214 14.91 -20.61 -20.92
CA LYS A 214 14.67 -21.77 -20.05
C LYS A 214 15.45 -21.71 -18.73
N ILE A 215 16.15 -20.59 -18.47
CA ILE A 215 17.06 -20.53 -17.33
C ILE A 215 16.32 -20.63 -15.99
N ARG A 216 15.13 -20.03 -15.87
CA ARG A 216 14.31 -20.12 -14.65
C ARG A 216 13.83 -21.55 -14.39
N GLU A 217 13.37 -22.26 -15.43
CA GLU A 217 13.01 -23.70 -15.35
C GLU A 217 14.20 -24.55 -14.94
N ARG A 218 15.37 -24.26 -15.51
CA ARG A 218 16.62 -24.95 -15.17
C ARG A 218 17.02 -24.72 -13.71
N LEU A 219 16.92 -23.49 -13.22
CA LEU A 219 17.21 -23.14 -11.83
C LEU A 219 16.25 -23.86 -10.87
N GLU A 220 14.96 -23.92 -11.18
CA GLU A 220 13.97 -24.68 -10.40
C GLU A 220 14.35 -26.16 -10.33
N HIS A 221 14.77 -26.76 -11.45
CA HIS A 221 15.13 -28.18 -11.52
C HIS A 221 16.40 -28.54 -10.73
N ILE A 222 17.40 -27.67 -10.69
CA ILE A 222 18.68 -27.94 -10.00
C ILE A 222 18.71 -27.41 -8.55
N ALA A 223 17.66 -26.70 -8.12
CA ALA A 223 17.55 -26.20 -6.77
C ALA A 223 17.61 -27.34 -5.75
N THR A 224 18.25 -27.08 -4.60
CA THR A 224 18.29 -28.06 -3.51
C THR A 224 16.90 -28.29 -2.92
N LYS A 225 16.09 -27.24 -2.91
CA LYS A 225 14.70 -27.25 -2.47
C LYS A 225 13.92 -26.25 -3.30
N VAL A 226 12.73 -26.64 -3.73
CA VAL A 226 11.75 -25.71 -4.29
C VAL A 226 10.71 -25.46 -3.21
N VAL A 227 10.51 -24.20 -2.84
CA VAL A 227 9.46 -23.80 -1.90
C VAL A 227 8.41 -23.05 -2.70
N ASP A 228 7.20 -23.59 -2.75
CA ASP A 228 6.10 -22.93 -3.41
C ASP A 228 5.18 -22.30 -2.38
N PHE A 229 5.13 -20.97 -2.37
CA PHE A 229 4.16 -20.21 -1.58
C PHE A 229 2.81 -20.13 -2.30
N LYS A 230 2.52 -21.07 -3.20
CA LYS A 230 1.21 -21.21 -3.83
C LYS A 230 0.17 -21.42 -2.75
N ASP A 231 -0.78 -20.54 -2.80
CA ASP A 231 -1.60 -20.24 -1.66
C ASP A 231 -3.02 -20.63 -2.15
N GLU A 232 -3.52 -21.80 -1.72
CA GLU A 232 -4.72 -22.45 -2.28
C GLU A 232 -6.05 -21.89 -1.71
N LYS A 233 -5.99 -21.04 -0.69
CA LYS A 233 -7.16 -20.59 0.09
C LYS A 233 -7.55 -19.11 -0.10
N TYR A 234 -7.15 -18.47 -1.20
CA TYR A 234 -7.34 -17.02 -1.33
C TYR A 234 -8.45 -16.64 -2.28
N GLU A 235 -9.26 -15.68 -1.83
CA GLU A 235 -10.25 -15.02 -2.66
C GLU A 235 -9.54 -13.95 -3.51
N SER A 236 -9.79 -13.98 -4.82
CA SER A 236 -9.33 -12.92 -5.72
C SER A 236 -10.00 -11.60 -5.35
N LYS A 237 -9.28 -10.48 -5.49
CA LYS A 237 -9.84 -9.14 -5.36
C LYS A 237 -11.12 -9.04 -6.19
N LEU A 238 -12.23 -8.68 -5.57
CA LEU A 238 -13.45 -8.40 -6.32
C LEU A 238 -13.22 -7.14 -7.15
N GLU A 239 -13.46 -7.24 -8.45
CA GLU A 239 -13.36 -6.10 -9.34
C GLU A 239 -14.52 -5.15 -9.08
N TYR A 240 -14.18 -3.88 -8.84
CA TYR A 240 -15.16 -2.81 -8.88
C TYR A 240 -15.72 -2.70 -10.30
N PHE A 241 -17.01 -2.42 -10.41
CA PHE A 241 -17.72 -2.32 -11.69
C PHE A 241 -18.35 -0.96 -11.85
N LYS A 242 -18.52 -0.53 -13.10
CA LYS A 242 -19.16 0.74 -13.44
C LYS A 242 -20.63 0.69 -13.03
N ILE A 243 -21.10 1.77 -12.41
CA ILE A 243 -22.51 2.01 -12.06
C ILE A 243 -23.02 3.16 -12.92
N GLU A 244 -24.24 3.06 -13.44
CA GLU A 244 -24.88 4.14 -14.21
C GLU A 244 -26.05 4.76 -13.44
N GLU A 245 -26.92 3.94 -12.88
CA GLU A 245 -28.02 4.34 -12.02
C GLU A 245 -28.23 3.28 -10.94
N ALA A 246 -28.18 3.69 -9.68
CA ALA A 246 -28.32 2.79 -8.54
C ALA A 246 -29.61 3.01 -7.76
N ILE A 247 -30.07 1.95 -7.11
CA ILE A 247 -30.96 2.07 -5.95
C ILE A 247 -30.15 1.82 -4.67
N VAL A 248 -30.45 2.56 -3.61
CA VAL A 248 -29.78 2.46 -2.31
C VAL A 248 -30.76 1.94 -1.27
N PHE A 249 -30.40 0.86 -0.57
CA PHE A 249 -31.22 0.28 0.49
C PHE A 249 -30.36 -0.41 1.56
N PRO A 250 -30.68 -0.32 2.85
CA PRO A 250 -31.56 0.68 3.46
C PRO A 250 -30.83 2.03 3.60
N VAL A 251 -31.58 3.13 3.74
CA VAL A 251 -31.00 4.46 4.04
C VAL A 251 -30.56 4.52 5.51
N ASN A 252 -29.48 3.84 5.86
CA ASN A 252 -28.88 3.87 7.18
C ASN A 252 -27.82 4.99 7.31
N LYS A 253 -27.20 5.11 8.49
CA LYS A 253 -26.18 6.14 8.78
C LYS A 253 -24.98 6.08 7.83
N GLU A 254 -24.62 4.90 7.32
CA GLU A 254 -23.48 4.74 6.42
C GLU A 254 -23.79 5.30 5.03
N MET A 255 -25.06 5.22 4.60
CA MET A 255 -25.53 5.85 3.35
C MET A 255 -25.53 7.38 3.42
N HIS A 256 -25.49 7.97 4.62
CA HIS A 256 -25.47 9.44 4.74
C HIS A 256 -24.24 10.07 4.10
N THR A 257 -23.12 9.35 4.08
CA THR A 257 -21.89 9.81 3.40
C THR A 257 -22.10 9.87 1.89
N LEU A 258 -22.71 8.84 1.29
CA LEU A 258 -23.06 8.84 -0.15
C LEU A 258 -24.03 9.96 -0.49
N ILE A 259 -25.07 10.15 0.32
CA ILE A 259 -26.06 11.23 0.14
C ILE A 259 -25.39 12.61 0.26
N ARG A 260 -24.43 12.76 1.19
CA ARG A 260 -23.75 14.04 1.44
C ARG A 260 -22.85 14.46 0.28
N PHE A 261 -22.22 13.49 -0.39
CA PHE A 261 -21.28 13.72 -1.49
C PHE A 261 -21.84 13.25 -2.83
N GLU A 262 -23.17 13.27 -2.98
CA GLU A 262 -23.84 12.82 -4.18
C GLU A 262 -23.40 13.60 -5.43
N GLU A 263 -23.12 14.90 -5.28
CA GLU A 263 -22.65 15.77 -6.38
C GLU A 263 -21.30 15.32 -6.95
N ASP A 264 -20.51 14.56 -6.18
CA ASP A 264 -19.21 14.06 -6.60
C ASP A 264 -19.31 12.67 -7.30
N LEU A 265 -20.50 12.06 -7.34
CA LEU A 265 -20.73 10.75 -7.95
C LEU A 265 -20.97 10.86 -9.46
N LYS A 266 -20.53 9.83 -10.19
CA LYS A 266 -20.68 9.73 -11.66
C LYS A 266 -21.97 9.00 -12.09
N TYR A 267 -22.88 8.76 -11.15
CA TYR A 267 -24.11 7.99 -11.35
C TYR A 267 -25.22 8.55 -10.46
N THR A 268 -26.48 8.29 -10.83
CA THR A 268 -27.64 8.75 -10.06
C THR A 268 -28.12 7.70 -9.07
N MET A 269 -28.76 8.11 -7.99
CA MET A 269 -29.27 7.22 -6.95
C MET A 269 -30.73 7.47 -6.63
N ASN A 270 -31.47 6.39 -6.40
CA ASN A 270 -32.80 6.40 -5.82
C ASN A 270 -32.79 5.70 -4.46
N PHE A 271 -33.48 6.26 -3.46
CA PHE A 271 -33.34 5.82 -2.07
C PHE A 271 -34.56 5.05 -1.59
N TYR A 272 -34.32 3.92 -0.92
CA TYR A 272 -35.36 3.03 -0.42
C TYR A 272 -35.13 2.66 1.04
N ASP A 273 -36.21 2.49 1.78
CA ASP A 273 -36.21 1.95 3.14
C ASP A 273 -37.49 1.11 3.37
N ILE A 274 -37.56 0.39 4.48
CA ILE A 274 -38.76 -0.37 4.84
C ILE A 274 -39.85 0.58 5.35
N LYS A 275 -41.12 0.24 5.09
CA LYS A 275 -42.28 1.00 5.60
C LYS A 275 -42.29 1.21 7.12
N TYR A 276 -41.67 0.30 7.88
CA TYR A 276 -41.59 0.38 9.35
C TYR A 276 -40.47 1.29 9.87
N SER A 277 -39.60 1.83 9.00
CA SER A 277 -38.47 2.68 9.39
C SER A 277 -38.88 4.08 9.83
N GLY A 278 -40.10 4.52 9.48
CA GLY A 278 -40.54 5.91 9.62
C GLY A 278 -39.84 6.91 8.70
N LYS A 279 -39.03 6.42 7.73
CA LYS A 279 -38.33 7.25 6.75
C LYS A 279 -39.02 7.28 5.38
N VAL A 280 -39.79 6.25 5.04
CA VAL A 280 -40.53 6.20 3.77
C VAL A 280 -41.47 7.41 3.65
N GLY A 281 -41.40 8.09 2.50
CA GLY A 281 -42.12 9.33 2.21
C GLY A 281 -41.46 10.60 2.77
N SER A 282 -40.42 10.48 3.59
CA SER A 282 -39.65 11.62 4.08
C SER A 282 -38.52 12.01 3.13
N ASN A 283 -38.07 13.27 3.23
CA ASN A 283 -36.97 13.78 2.43
C ASN A 283 -35.63 13.55 3.13
N THR A 284 -34.58 13.20 2.37
CA THR A 284 -33.21 12.97 2.88
C THR A 284 -32.62 14.20 3.60
N SER A 285 -33.07 15.42 3.28
CA SER A 285 -32.70 16.67 3.99
C SER A 285 -32.93 16.61 5.51
N ARG A 286 -33.85 15.76 5.97
CA ARG A 286 -34.12 15.53 7.39
C ARG A 286 -32.89 15.01 8.15
N PHE A 287 -32.01 14.27 7.48
CA PHE A 287 -30.85 13.62 8.08
C PHE A 287 -29.52 14.11 7.49
N VAL A 288 -29.53 14.48 6.21
CA VAL A 288 -28.38 15.00 5.49
C VAL A 288 -28.73 16.37 4.93
N PRO A 289 -28.33 17.48 5.58
CA PRO A 289 -28.63 18.82 5.11
C PRO A 289 -28.22 19.02 3.64
N LYS A 290 -28.98 19.83 2.90
CA LYS A 290 -28.83 20.13 1.47
C LYS A 290 -29.16 19.00 0.48
N SER A 291 -29.34 17.75 0.92
CA SER A 291 -29.85 16.69 0.04
C SER A 291 -31.36 16.85 -0.23
N ASN A 292 -31.89 16.30 -1.33
CA ASN A 292 -33.29 16.50 -1.69
C ASN A 292 -33.94 15.29 -2.39
N HIS A 293 -33.89 14.12 -1.77
CA HIS A 293 -34.52 12.91 -2.28
C HIS A 293 -35.67 12.45 -1.41
N ILE A 294 -36.72 11.91 -2.04
CA ILE A 294 -37.81 11.24 -1.31
C ILE A 294 -37.46 9.77 -1.16
N ILE A 295 -37.49 9.28 0.09
CA ILE A 295 -37.22 7.88 0.40
C ILE A 295 -38.47 7.05 0.06
N MET A 296 -38.30 6.04 -0.79
CA MET A 296 -39.36 5.16 -1.28
C MET A 296 -39.45 3.86 -0.48
N ASP A 297 -40.59 3.16 -0.61
CA ASP A 297 -40.82 1.87 0.03
C ASP A 297 -40.13 0.76 -0.77
N ILE A 298 -39.28 -0.03 -0.10
CA ILE A 298 -38.55 -1.12 -0.73
C ILE A 298 -39.46 -2.19 -1.37
N ASP A 299 -40.67 -2.39 -0.82
CA ASP A 299 -41.63 -3.34 -1.39
C ASP A 299 -42.27 -2.84 -2.70
N LYS A 300 -41.99 -1.59 -3.11
CA LYS A 300 -42.54 -0.94 -4.30
C LYS A 300 -41.49 -0.65 -5.38
N ILE A 301 -40.30 -1.25 -5.32
CA ILE A 301 -39.28 -1.09 -6.36
C ILE A 301 -39.83 -1.54 -7.72
N ASP A 302 -39.69 -0.69 -8.74
CA ASP A 302 -39.80 -1.10 -10.14
C ASP A 302 -38.49 -1.72 -10.63
N TRP A 303 -38.36 -3.04 -10.45
CA TRP A 303 -37.17 -3.79 -10.88
C TRP A 303 -36.95 -3.82 -12.39
N THR A 304 -37.98 -3.51 -13.18
CA THR A 304 -37.86 -3.38 -14.64
C THR A 304 -37.40 -1.98 -15.07
N GLY A 305 -37.27 -1.06 -14.10
CA GLY A 305 -36.78 0.28 -14.30
C GLY A 305 -35.31 0.35 -14.73
N LYS A 306 -34.87 1.60 -14.93
CA LYS A 306 -33.60 1.94 -15.59
C LYS A 306 -32.34 1.61 -14.78
N PHE A 307 -32.42 1.58 -13.45
CA PHE A 307 -31.26 1.33 -12.60
C PHE A 307 -30.55 0.01 -12.96
N ASP A 308 -29.24 -0.01 -12.95
CA ASP A 308 -28.43 -1.20 -13.25
C ASP A 308 -27.89 -1.86 -11.98
N THR A 309 -27.80 -1.13 -10.88
CA THR A 309 -27.13 -1.58 -9.64
C THR A 309 -27.99 -1.40 -8.40
N VAL A 310 -27.91 -2.36 -7.47
CA VAL A 310 -28.41 -2.24 -6.10
C VAL A 310 -27.23 -2.00 -5.15
N ILE A 311 -27.19 -0.84 -4.50
CA ILE A 311 -26.28 -0.55 -3.39
C ILE A 311 -26.98 -0.96 -2.10
N LEU A 312 -26.49 -2.04 -1.51
CA LEU A 312 -27.04 -2.71 -0.34
C LEU A 312 -26.22 -2.35 0.91
N GLY A 313 -26.73 -1.44 1.74
CA GLY A 313 -26.18 -1.14 3.05
C GLY A 313 -26.39 -2.27 4.07
N HIS A 314 -25.89 -2.08 5.28
CA HIS A 314 -26.08 -3.05 6.37
C HIS A 314 -27.55 -3.40 6.63
N CYS A 315 -27.88 -4.68 6.49
CA CYS A 315 -29.23 -5.23 6.62
C CYS A 315 -29.40 -6.12 7.85
N ASN A 316 -28.34 -6.57 8.51
CA ASN A 316 -28.41 -7.56 9.61
C ASN A 316 -29.42 -7.19 10.72
N GLU A 317 -29.31 -6.00 11.29
CA GLU A 317 -30.25 -5.53 12.34
C GLU A 317 -31.69 -5.45 11.82
N LEU A 318 -31.87 -5.00 10.58
CA LEU A 318 -33.16 -4.85 9.92
C LEU A 318 -33.84 -6.22 9.69
N SER A 319 -33.06 -7.17 9.19
CA SER A 319 -33.49 -8.54 8.93
C SER A 319 -33.92 -9.24 10.22
N ASN A 320 -33.15 -9.05 11.30
CA ASN A 320 -33.46 -9.61 12.62
C ASN A 320 -34.77 -9.04 13.20
N ILE A 321 -34.97 -7.73 13.14
CA ILE A 321 -36.18 -7.08 13.71
C ILE A 321 -37.44 -7.47 12.94
N THR A 322 -37.34 -7.60 11.62
CA THR A 322 -38.49 -7.89 10.75
C THR A 322 -38.69 -9.37 10.45
N ASN A 323 -37.77 -10.23 10.89
CA ASN A 323 -37.72 -11.66 10.58
C ASN A 323 -37.82 -11.93 9.06
N ARG A 324 -37.11 -11.12 8.27
CA ARG A 324 -37.09 -11.17 6.80
C ARG A 324 -35.65 -11.04 6.31
N ASP A 325 -35.21 -11.99 5.48
CA ASP A 325 -33.92 -11.89 4.83
C ASP A 325 -34.01 -10.95 3.62
N TYR A 326 -33.60 -9.69 3.81
CA TYR A 326 -33.55 -8.73 2.71
C TYR A 326 -32.41 -9.00 1.74
N ILE A 327 -31.29 -9.55 2.20
CA ILE A 327 -30.13 -9.83 1.36
C ILE A 327 -30.52 -10.90 0.33
N ASP A 328 -31.07 -12.03 0.78
CA ASP A 328 -31.57 -13.10 -0.11
C ASP A 328 -32.60 -12.56 -1.11
N ASN A 329 -33.55 -11.76 -0.65
CA ASN A 329 -34.60 -11.21 -1.50
C ASN A 329 -34.03 -10.29 -2.60
N ILE A 330 -33.11 -9.40 -2.24
CA ILE A 330 -32.42 -8.50 -3.17
C ILE A 330 -31.58 -9.31 -4.17
N LEU A 331 -30.82 -10.30 -3.72
CA LEU A 331 -29.99 -11.14 -4.59
C LEU A 331 -30.86 -11.95 -5.57
N ASN A 332 -31.96 -12.55 -5.12
CA ASN A 332 -32.89 -13.27 -6.00
C ASN A 332 -33.54 -12.37 -7.06
N ASN A 333 -33.91 -11.13 -6.68
CA ASN A 333 -34.39 -10.15 -7.65
C ASN A 333 -33.30 -9.69 -8.61
N ALA A 334 -32.08 -9.46 -8.13
CA ALA A 334 -30.94 -9.11 -8.97
C ALA A 334 -30.65 -10.20 -10.02
N ILE A 335 -30.76 -11.48 -9.66
CA ILE A 335 -30.69 -12.61 -10.62
C ILE A 335 -31.81 -12.51 -11.65
N LYS A 336 -33.06 -12.33 -11.19
CA LYS A 336 -34.25 -12.32 -12.06
C LYS A 336 -34.25 -11.17 -13.06
N TYR A 337 -33.84 -9.98 -12.63
CA TYR A 337 -33.88 -8.75 -13.41
C TYR A 337 -32.52 -8.30 -13.93
N LYS A 338 -31.49 -9.15 -13.79
CA LYS A 338 -30.12 -8.91 -14.29
C LYS A 338 -29.52 -7.60 -13.80
N LYS A 339 -29.54 -7.39 -12.48
CA LYS A 339 -28.95 -6.21 -11.82
C LYS A 339 -27.62 -6.56 -11.17
N ASN A 340 -26.72 -5.58 -11.09
CA ASN A 340 -25.51 -5.68 -10.29
C ASN A 340 -25.81 -5.42 -8.82
N VAL A 341 -24.93 -5.88 -7.92
CA VAL A 341 -25.08 -5.69 -6.47
C VAL A 341 -23.78 -5.22 -5.86
N PHE A 342 -23.82 -4.11 -5.12
CA PHE A 342 -22.74 -3.63 -4.28
C PHE A 342 -23.21 -3.69 -2.83
N ALA A 343 -22.71 -4.63 -2.03
CA ALA A 343 -23.13 -4.82 -0.65
C ALA A 343 -22.07 -4.38 0.36
N PHE A 344 -22.52 -3.90 1.51
CA PHE A 344 -21.67 -3.51 2.63
C PHE A 344 -21.45 -4.67 3.62
N ASP A 345 -22.44 -5.56 3.71
CA ASP A 345 -22.36 -6.79 4.52
C ASP A 345 -21.57 -7.88 3.80
N ASP A 346 -20.98 -8.80 4.58
CA ASP A 346 -20.40 -10.03 4.04
C ASP A 346 -21.48 -10.90 3.38
N LEU A 347 -21.21 -11.36 2.16
CA LEU A 347 -22.13 -12.19 1.38
C LEU A 347 -21.68 -13.65 1.25
N LYS A 348 -20.68 -14.10 2.02
CA LYS A 348 -20.12 -15.47 1.93
C LYS A 348 -21.18 -16.57 1.98
N GLU A 349 -22.18 -16.43 2.84
CA GLU A 349 -23.28 -17.40 2.99
C GLU A 349 -24.20 -17.48 1.75
N TYR A 350 -24.18 -16.45 0.89
CA TYR A 350 -24.98 -16.35 -0.33
C TYR A 350 -24.21 -16.73 -1.60
N SER A 351 -23.07 -17.42 -1.49
CA SER A 351 -22.20 -17.81 -2.61
C SER A 351 -22.94 -18.40 -3.82
N SER A 352 -23.93 -19.27 -3.60
CA SER A 352 -24.73 -19.85 -4.69
C SER A 352 -25.55 -18.83 -5.49
N LEU A 353 -26.04 -17.77 -4.84
CA LEU A 353 -26.77 -16.68 -5.50
C LEU A 353 -25.79 -15.77 -6.25
N ILE A 354 -24.64 -15.48 -5.65
CA ILE A 354 -23.56 -14.69 -6.26
C ILE A 354 -23.12 -15.34 -7.57
N ASP A 355 -22.91 -16.66 -7.58
CA ASP A 355 -22.51 -17.41 -8.78
C ASP A 355 -23.58 -17.32 -9.88
N ARG A 356 -24.86 -17.29 -9.52
CA ARG A 356 -25.96 -17.12 -10.48
C ARG A 356 -26.00 -15.71 -11.07
N ILE A 357 -25.73 -14.68 -10.27
CA ILE A 357 -25.60 -13.29 -10.76
C ILE A 357 -24.43 -13.21 -11.75
N LYS A 358 -23.27 -13.76 -11.38
CA LYS A 358 -22.08 -13.80 -12.25
C LYS A 358 -22.32 -14.56 -13.55
N LYS A 359 -23.01 -15.70 -13.50
CA LYS A 359 -23.41 -16.48 -14.70
C LYS A 359 -24.33 -15.71 -15.66
N ASN A 360 -25.11 -14.76 -15.14
CA ASN A 360 -25.94 -13.87 -15.96
C ASN A 360 -25.15 -12.72 -16.61
N GLY A 361 -23.85 -12.61 -16.34
CA GLY A 361 -23.00 -11.51 -16.79
C GLY A 361 -23.09 -10.25 -15.92
N ASN A 362 -23.67 -10.35 -14.72
CA ASN A 362 -23.78 -9.25 -13.77
C ASN A 362 -22.70 -9.34 -12.67
N HIS A 363 -22.46 -8.23 -11.99
CA HIS A 363 -21.39 -8.10 -11.01
C HIS A 363 -21.92 -8.06 -9.59
N VAL A 364 -21.12 -8.61 -8.66
CA VAL A 364 -21.37 -8.52 -7.22
C VAL A 364 -20.07 -8.10 -6.54
N TYR A 365 -20.15 -7.07 -5.71
CA TYR A 365 -19.07 -6.60 -4.84
C TYR A 365 -19.53 -6.61 -3.39
N TYR A 366 -18.65 -7.06 -2.48
CA TYR A 366 -18.79 -6.89 -1.03
C TYR A 366 -17.40 -6.89 -0.39
N PRO A 367 -17.17 -6.09 0.66
CA PRO A 367 -15.84 -5.89 1.24
C PRO A 367 -15.41 -7.09 2.09
N PHE A 368 -14.14 -7.47 1.96
CA PHE A 368 -13.46 -8.36 2.90
C PHE A 368 -11.96 -8.08 2.90
N VAL A 369 -11.33 -8.32 4.05
CA VAL A 369 -9.88 -8.28 4.22
C VAL A 369 -9.42 -9.70 4.49
N THR A 370 -8.76 -10.28 3.49
CA THR A 370 -8.09 -11.57 3.58
C THR A 370 -6.72 -11.42 2.96
N LYS A 371 -5.83 -12.37 3.19
CA LYS A 371 -4.51 -12.33 2.56
C LYS A 371 -4.71 -12.45 1.05
N ARG A 372 -4.11 -11.56 0.26
CA ARG A 372 -4.37 -11.54 -1.18
C ARG A 372 -3.58 -12.64 -1.87
N LYS A 373 -4.16 -13.20 -2.94
CA LYS A 373 -3.39 -13.98 -3.89
C LYS A 373 -2.26 -13.10 -4.44
N GLY A 374 -1.01 -13.51 -4.24
CA GLY A 374 0.15 -12.72 -4.64
C GLY A 374 1.46 -13.40 -4.27
N ARG A 375 2.57 -12.69 -4.51
CA ARG A 375 3.91 -13.14 -4.09
C ARG A 375 4.05 -12.96 -2.57
N SER A 376 4.52 -14.00 -1.87
CA SER A 376 4.97 -13.92 -0.49
C SER A 376 6.07 -12.87 -0.36
N THR A 377 6.00 -12.00 0.65
CA THR A 377 7.02 -10.99 0.90
C THR A 377 8.12 -11.46 1.85
N LEU A 378 8.04 -12.70 2.35
CA LEU A 378 8.91 -13.23 3.41
C LEU A 378 9.00 -12.29 4.61
N SER A 379 7.86 -11.75 5.04
CA SER A 379 7.72 -10.78 6.14
C SER A 379 8.32 -9.40 5.87
N LYS A 380 8.89 -9.14 4.69
CA LYS A 380 9.36 -7.81 4.30
C LYS A 380 8.17 -6.89 4.00
N LEU A 381 8.32 -5.61 4.29
CA LEU A 381 7.34 -4.56 4.01
C LEU A 381 7.83 -3.66 2.88
N HIS A 382 6.88 -3.08 2.14
CA HIS A 382 7.13 -2.03 1.17
C HIS A 382 7.39 -0.69 1.87
N TYR A 383 8.38 0.03 1.35
CA TYR A 383 8.55 1.46 1.61
C TYR A 383 7.43 2.26 0.94
N ILE A 384 6.94 3.30 1.63
CA ILE A 384 5.86 4.15 1.13
C ILE A 384 6.45 5.51 0.75
N PRO A 385 6.59 5.81 -0.54
CA PRO A 385 7.34 6.96 -1.04
C PRO A 385 6.54 8.26 -1.12
N LYS A 386 5.38 8.31 -0.45
CA LYS A 386 4.47 9.44 -0.49
C LYS A 386 4.11 9.85 0.93
N PRO A 387 4.02 11.16 1.23
CA PRO A 387 3.51 11.62 2.50
C PRO A 387 2.14 11.04 2.81
N VAL A 388 1.91 10.60 4.05
CA VAL A 388 0.68 9.95 4.49
C VAL A 388 0.04 10.75 5.63
N LEU A 389 -1.19 11.20 5.41
CA LEU A 389 -2.06 11.82 6.40
C LEU A 389 -3.12 10.82 6.87
N ALA A 390 -3.11 10.46 8.15
CA ALA A 390 -4.17 9.64 8.74
C ALA A 390 -5.18 10.49 9.54
N VAL A 391 -6.47 10.15 9.42
CA VAL A 391 -7.52 10.65 10.30
C VAL A 391 -7.91 9.57 11.30
N CYS A 392 -7.51 9.77 12.55
CA CYS A 392 -7.79 8.85 13.66
C CYS A 392 -8.94 9.37 14.52
N GLY A 393 -9.40 8.59 15.49
CA GLY A 393 -10.33 9.12 16.49
C GLY A 393 -10.37 8.36 17.80
N THR A 394 -11.09 8.94 18.74
CA THR A 394 -11.33 8.39 20.09
C THR A 394 -12.59 7.55 20.18
N SER A 395 -13.43 7.52 19.14
CA SER A 395 -14.61 6.66 19.05
C SER A 395 -15.01 6.36 17.59
N SER A 396 -15.98 5.47 17.38
CA SER A 396 -16.44 5.09 16.04
C SER A 396 -17.24 6.17 15.30
N VAL A 397 -18.00 7.01 16.02
CA VAL A 397 -18.93 7.98 15.41
C VAL A 397 -18.49 9.42 15.66
N GLN A 398 -17.61 9.93 14.80
CA GLN A 398 -16.99 11.26 14.96
C GLN A 398 -16.73 11.99 13.63
N GLY A 399 -17.35 11.52 12.53
CA GLY A 399 -17.16 12.12 11.20
C GLY A 399 -15.76 11.92 10.60
N LYS A 400 -15.03 10.86 11.00
CA LYS A 400 -13.67 10.57 10.49
C LYS A 400 -13.62 10.45 8.98
N PHE A 401 -14.46 9.59 8.39
CA PHE A 401 -14.52 9.42 6.94
C PHE A 401 -14.94 10.71 6.22
N THR A 402 -15.95 11.41 6.76
CA THR A 402 -16.37 12.72 6.23
C THR A 402 -15.22 13.72 6.25
N LEU A 403 -14.42 13.78 7.32
CA LEU A 403 -13.26 14.66 7.42
C LEU A 403 -12.18 14.29 6.41
N GLN A 404 -11.88 13.00 6.24
CA GLN A 404 -10.95 12.53 5.21
C GLN A 404 -11.36 13.04 3.82
N TYR A 405 -12.64 12.84 3.46
CA TYR A 405 -13.15 13.27 2.16
C TYR A 405 -13.18 14.80 2.00
N MET A 406 -13.53 15.54 3.04
CA MET A 406 -13.46 17.01 3.01
C MET A 406 -12.03 17.54 2.86
N LEU A 407 -11.05 16.89 3.51
CA LEU A 407 -9.63 17.23 3.36
C LEU A 407 -9.14 16.90 1.95
N ARG A 408 -9.55 15.77 1.37
CA ARG A 408 -9.30 15.42 -0.04
C ARG A 408 -9.71 16.57 -0.96
N LYS A 409 -10.96 17.04 -0.86
CA LYS A 409 -11.45 18.17 -1.68
C LYS A 409 -10.61 19.44 -1.48
N LYS A 410 -10.17 19.74 -0.26
CA LYS A 410 -9.31 20.90 0.04
C LYS A 410 -7.93 20.80 -0.61
N PHE A 411 -7.31 19.62 -0.62
CA PHE A 411 -6.06 19.40 -1.35
C PHE A 411 -6.26 19.53 -2.87
N GLU A 412 -7.32 18.91 -3.40
CA GLU A 412 -7.64 18.98 -4.84
C GLU A 412 -7.96 20.41 -5.30
N GLU A 413 -8.60 21.23 -4.46
CA GLU A 413 -8.80 22.68 -4.67
C GLU A 413 -7.46 23.45 -4.81
N GLN A 414 -6.36 22.93 -4.25
CA GLN A 414 -5.01 23.47 -4.37
C GLN A 414 -4.19 22.83 -5.51
N ASN A 415 -4.82 22.02 -6.38
CA ASN A 415 -4.16 21.20 -7.41
C ASN A 415 -3.14 20.18 -6.85
N ILE A 416 -3.31 19.76 -5.60
CA ILE A 416 -2.52 18.69 -5.00
C ILE A 416 -3.27 17.38 -5.22
N SER A 417 -2.64 16.43 -5.90
CA SER A 417 -3.24 15.13 -6.23
C SER A 417 -3.27 14.23 -5.00
N VAL A 418 -4.43 13.64 -4.70
CA VAL A 418 -4.66 12.85 -3.49
C VAL A 418 -4.95 11.39 -3.84
N GLY A 419 -4.07 10.50 -3.37
CA GLY A 419 -4.39 9.09 -3.22
C GLY A 419 -5.21 8.89 -1.95
N GLN A 420 -6.26 8.08 -1.98
CA GLN A 420 -7.02 7.82 -0.76
C GLN A 420 -7.39 6.35 -0.59
N ILE A 421 -7.05 5.81 0.59
CA ILE A 421 -7.52 4.51 1.05
C ILE A 421 -8.62 4.77 2.04
N GLY A 422 -9.83 4.33 1.71
CA GLY A 422 -10.90 4.40 2.68
C GLY A 422 -11.02 3.08 3.43
N THR A 423 -11.48 3.17 4.67
CA THR A 423 -11.71 2.03 5.56
C THR A 423 -13.18 1.69 5.68
N GLU A 424 -14.07 2.32 4.89
CA GLU A 424 -15.51 2.04 4.84
C GLU A 424 -15.90 1.49 3.46
N PRO A 425 -16.94 0.65 3.33
CA PRO A 425 -17.34 0.10 2.03
C PRO A 425 -17.73 1.19 1.00
N THR A 426 -18.19 2.33 1.50
CA THR A 426 -18.52 3.55 0.74
C THR A 426 -17.35 4.08 -0.12
N SER A 427 -16.11 3.71 0.21
CA SER A 427 -14.89 4.24 -0.42
C SER A 427 -14.87 4.07 -1.94
N LEU A 428 -15.14 2.86 -2.44
CA LEU A 428 -15.10 2.61 -3.88
C LEU A 428 -16.26 3.28 -4.61
N LEU A 429 -17.41 3.42 -3.96
CA LEU A 429 -18.58 4.11 -4.51
C LEU A 429 -18.29 5.60 -4.76
N LEU A 430 -17.50 6.24 -3.88
CA LEU A 430 -17.02 7.62 -4.05
C LEU A 430 -15.81 7.75 -5.00
N GLY A 431 -15.37 6.65 -5.62
CA GLY A 431 -14.24 6.66 -6.55
C GLY A 431 -12.86 6.80 -5.87
N LEU A 432 -12.74 6.42 -4.60
CA LEU A 432 -11.45 6.40 -3.91
C LEU A 432 -10.52 5.30 -4.48
N ASP A 433 -9.22 5.42 -4.23
CA ASP A 433 -8.18 4.60 -4.87
C ASP A 433 -8.14 3.15 -4.41
N ALA A 434 -8.52 2.91 -3.16
CA ALA A 434 -8.58 1.60 -2.55
C ALA A 434 -9.58 1.55 -1.41
N ASP A 435 -10.09 0.35 -1.15
CA ASP A 435 -10.83 0.01 0.05
C ASP A 435 -10.04 -1.00 0.88
N PHE A 436 -10.01 -0.75 2.19
CA PHE A 436 -9.49 -1.66 3.20
C PHE A 436 -10.43 -1.63 4.41
N THR A 437 -11.64 -2.15 4.22
CA THR A 437 -12.70 -2.08 5.24
C THR A 437 -12.37 -2.92 6.48
N ILE A 438 -12.36 -2.30 7.67
CA ILE A 438 -11.93 -2.92 8.95
C ILE A 438 -12.95 -2.65 10.10
N GLY A 439 -14.22 -2.54 9.73
CA GLY A 439 -15.26 -1.86 10.50
C GLY A 439 -16.39 -2.74 11.00
N TYR A 440 -17.53 -2.11 11.22
CA TYR A 440 -18.75 -2.80 11.66
C TYR A 440 -19.14 -3.89 10.66
N ASP A 441 -19.36 -5.11 11.17
CA ASP A 441 -19.72 -6.31 10.41
C ASP A 441 -18.81 -6.61 9.19
N SER A 442 -17.60 -6.06 9.16
CA SER A 442 -16.64 -6.35 8.09
C SER A 442 -16.00 -7.72 8.28
N ARG A 443 -15.88 -8.48 7.19
CA ARG A 443 -15.12 -9.74 7.18
C ARG A 443 -13.62 -9.45 7.12
N VAL A 444 -12.96 -9.54 8.27
CA VAL A 444 -11.50 -9.50 8.39
C VAL A 444 -11.01 -10.88 8.83
N GLU A 445 -10.34 -11.60 7.92
CA GLU A 445 -9.88 -12.98 8.13
C GLU A 445 -8.41 -13.07 8.55
N VAL A 446 -7.69 -11.95 8.53
CA VAL A 446 -6.28 -11.86 8.88
C VAL A 446 -6.09 -10.98 10.12
N GLY A 447 -5.07 -11.29 10.92
CA GLY A 447 -4.67 -10.51 12.09
C GLY A 447 -3.16 -10.53 12.27
N GLY A 448 -2.65 -9.68 13.15
CA GLY A 448 -1.21 -9.57 13.43
C GLY A 448 -0.42 -9.21 12.17
N TYR A 449 0.68 -9.92 11.93
CA TYR A 449 1.60 -9.62 10.83
C TYR A 449 0.98 -9.75 9.44
N ASP A 450 0.04 -10.69 9.24
CA ASP A 450 -0.63 -10.85 7.95
C ASP A 450 -1.49 -9.61 7.63
N PHE A 451 -2.22 -9.08 8.61
CA PHE A 451 -3.00 -7.85 8.43
C PHE A 451 -2.10 -6.67 8.08
N ILE A 452 -0.99 -6.50 8.80
CA ILE A 452 -0.03 -5.42 8.57
C ILE A 452 0.56 -5.52 7.16
N SER A 453 0.95 -6.72 6.74
CA SER A 453 1.49 -6.95 5.40
C SER A 453 0.48 -6.60 4.30
N GLU A 454 -0.78 -7.01 4.45
CA GLU A 454 -1.82 -6.71 3.46
C GLU A 454 -2.17 -5.22 3.40
N ALA A 455 -2.30 -4.55 4.55
CA ALA A 455 -2.52 -3.11 4.59
C ALA A 455 -1.33 -2.34 3.97
N ASN A 456 -0.09 -2.75 4.25
CA ASN A 456 1.13 -2.17 3.69
C ASN A 456 1.19 -2.33 2.15
N LYS A 457 0.80 -3.48 1.61
CA LYS A 457 0.66 -3.68 0.15
C LYS A 457 -0.35 -2.72 -0.46
N VAL A 458 -1.50 -2.50 0.19
CA VAL A 458 -2.53 -1.59 -0.32
C VAL A 458 -2.04 -0.15 -0.39
N ILE A 459 -1.41 0.34 0.67
CA ILE A 459 -0.88 1.71 0.65
C ILE A 459 0.28 1.84 -0.34
N PHE A 460 1.09 0.80 -0.51
CA PHE A 460 2.10 0.76 -1.55
C PHE A 460 1.48 0.86 -2.95
N GLU A 461 0.47 0.06 -3.28
CA GLU A 461 -0.25 0.13 -4.57
C GLU A 461 -0.80 1.53 -4.83
N VAL A 462 -1.36 2.20 -3.82
CA VAL A 462 -1.86 3.58 -3.95
C VAL A 462 -0.72 4.58 -4.13
N SER A 463 0.42 4.40 -3.46
CA SER A 463 1.60 5.27 -3.58
C SER A 463 2.25 5.26 -4.96
N GLN A 464 2.06 4.18 -5.73
CA GLN A 464 2.60 4.06 -7.09
C GLN A 464 1.75 4.77 -8.15
N LYS A 465 0.56 5.28 -7.78
CA LYS A 465 -0.23 6.16 -8.64
C LYS A 465 0.32 7.59 -8.59
N ASN A 466 -0.07 8.41 -9.56
CA ASN A 466 0.35 9.81 -9.63
C ASN A 466 -0.37 10.67 -8.59
N ASN A 467 0.11 10.58 -7.35
CA ASN A 467 -0.42 11.27 -6.18
C ASN A 467 0.72 12.01 -5.46
N ASP A 468 0.41 13.16 -4.89
CA ASP A 468 1.33 13.97 -4.09
C ASP A 468 1.24 13.62 -2.59
N ILE A 469 0.07 13.21 -2.12
CA ILE A 469 -0.19 12.81 -0.73
C ILE A 469 -1.20 11.66 -0.68
N ILE A 470 -1.10 10.81 0.34
CA ILE A 470 -2.07 9.76 0.64
C ILE A 470 -2.88 10.13 1.88
N ILE A 471 -4.22 10.11 1.76
CA ILE A 471 -5.13 10.22 2.91
C ILE A 471 -5.66 8.83 3.26
N THR A 472 -5.72 8.55 4.55
CA THR A 472 -6.43 7.38 5.09
C THR A 472 -7.02 7.69 6.47
N GLY A 473 -7.70 6.75 7.10
CA GLY A 473 -8.11 6.88 8.48
C GLY A 473 -8.63 5.59 9.09
N THR A 474 -8.69 5.56 10.42
CA THR A 474 -9.22 4.41 11.16
C THR A 474 -10.74 4.49 11.28
N GLN A 475 -11.42 3.38 11.58
CA GLN A 475 -12.87 3.36 11.80
C GLN A 475 -13.29 3.39 13.27
N SER A 476 -12.57 2.70 14.14
CA SER A 476 -12.88 2.66 15.58
C SER A 476 -12.02 3.67 16.36
N SER A 477 -12.05 3.60 17.69
CA SER A 477 -11.11 4.37 18.51
C SER A 477 -9.67 3.88 18.25
N THR A 478 -8.67 4.74 18.45
CA THR A 478 -7.27 4.32 18.33
C THR A 478 -6.81 3.51 19.53
N ILE A 479 -7.31 3.84 20.73
CA ILE A 479 -7.06 3.08 21.96
C ILE A 479 -8.38 2.71 22.65
N PRO A 480 -8.42 1.64 23.46
CA PRO A 480 -9.64 1.27 24.19
C PRO A 480 -10.06 2.38 25.16
N TYR A 481 -11.34 2.76 25.14
CA TYR A 481 -11.91 3.60 26.19
C TYR A 481 -12.01 2.83 27.52
N SER A 482 -12.32 1.53 27.43
CA SER A 482 -12.42 0.59 28.55
C SER A 482 -11.89 -0.78 28.13
N TYR A 483 -11.17 -1.44 29.04
CA TYR A 483 -10.60 -2.78 28.84
C TYR A 483 -11.53 -3.91 29.29
N ASN A 484 -12.77 -3.59 29.71
CA ASN A 484 -13.69 -4.58 30.30
C ASN A 484 -14.30 -5.54 29.27
N SER A 485 -14.18 -5.26 27.97
CA SER A 485 -14.74 -6.08 26.90
C SER A 485 -13.81 -6.12 25.69
N LEU A 486 -13.64 -7.30 25.09
CA LEU A 486 -12.91 -7.48 23.85
C LEU A 486 -13.49 -6.61 22.71
N LYS A 487 -14.80 -6.36 22.71
CA LYS A 487 -15.47 -5.50 21.71
C LYS A 487 -14.98 -4.05 21.73
N ASN A 488 -14.35 -3.61 22.81
CA ASN A 488 -13.83 -2.25 22.98
C ASN A 488 -12.34 -2.12 22.62
N ILE A 489 -11.67 -3.23 22.27
CA ILE A 489 -10.23 -3.23 21.98
C ILE A 489 -10.04 -3.09 20.46
N PRO A 490 -9.50 -1.96 19.97
CA PRO A 490 -9.43 -1.68 18.55
C PRO A 490 -8.13 -2.21 17.93
N LEU A 491 -7.91 -3.53 17.97
CA LEU A 491 -6.66 -4.15 17.49
C LEU A 491 -6.34 -3.76 16.04
N HIS A 492 -7.32 -3.87 15.14
CA HIS A 492 -7.13 -3.54 13.73
C HIS A 492 -6.81 -2.06 13.48
N SER A 493 -7.24 -1.13 14.34
CA SER A 493 -6.85 0.28 14.19
C SER A 493 -5.35 0.47 14.44
N LEU A 494 -4.79 -0.24 15.43
CA LEU A 494 -3.35 -0.19 15.72
C LEU A 494 -2.54 -0.92 14.65
N GLU A 495 -2.97 -2.11 14.23
CA GLU A 495 -2.35 -2.85 13.13
C GLU A 495 -2.34 -2.02 11.85
N TYR A 496 -3.44 -1.34 11.54
CA TYR A 496 -3.54 -0.49 10.37
C TYR A 496 -2.58 0.69 10.43
N LEU A 497 -2.47 1.36 11.58
CA LEU A 497 -1.50 2.45 11.77
C LEU A 497 -0.06 1.98 11.63
N MET A 498 0.28 0.80 12.15
CA MET A 498 1.63 0.21 11.98
C MET A 498 1.94 -0.14 10.52
N ALA A 499 0.92 -0.45 9.72
CA ALA A 499 1.07 -0.76 8.30
C ALA A 499 1.23 0.49 7.43
N VAL A 500 0.45 1.53 7.69
CA VAL A 500 0.42 2.76 6.89
C VAL A 500 1.45 3.81 7.33
N LYS A 501 1.94 3.73 8.58
CA LYS A 501 2.99 4.58 9.16
C LYS A 501 2.83 6.08 8.81
N PRO A 502 1.70 6.73 9.14
CA PRO A 502 1.43 8.10 8.75
C PRO A 502 2.49 9.09 9.24
N ASP A 503 2.88 10.02 8.38
CA ASP A 503 3.73 11.15 8.75
C ASP A 503 3.02 12.13 9.70
N ALA A 504 1.70 12.30 9.50
CA ALA A 504 0.86 13.15 10.32
C ALA A 504 -0.51 12.52 10.59
N VAL A 505 -1.09 12.93 11.72
CA VAL A 505 -2.42 12.53 12.14
C VAL A 505 -3.28 13.75 12.48
N VAL A 506 -4.53 13.73 12.02
CA VAL A 506 -5.61 14.55 12.58
C VAL A 506 -6.47 13.67 13.48
N LEU A 507 -6.58 14.02 14.76
CA LEU A 507 -7.32 13.21 15.74
C LEU A 507 -8.74 13.75 15.93
N CYS A 508 -9.74 12.98 15.54
CA CYS A 508 -11.14 13.27 15.80
C CYS A 508 -11.55 12.93 17.24
N VAL A 509 -12.23 13.85 17.92
CA VAL A 509 -12.68 13.71 19.31
C VAL A 509 -14.12 14.17 19.50
N ASN A 510 -14.81 13.64 20.51
CA ASN A 510 -16.11 14.16 20.95
C ASN A 510 -15.91 15.27 21.97
N ARG A 511 -16.90 16.16 22.08
CA ARG A 511 -16.95 17.20 23.12
C ARG A 511 -16.95 16.65 24.55
N TYR A 512 -17.45 15.43 24.74
CA TYR A 512 -17.57 14.78 26.04
C TYR A 512 -16.42 13.82 26.35
N ASP A 513 -15.43 13.68 25.45
CA ASP A 513 -14.29 12.79 25.73
C ASP A 513 -13.41 13.40 26.84
N PRO A 514 -13.02 12.63 27.86
CA PRO A 514 -12.14 13.14 28.91
C PRO A 514 -10.79 13.59 28.33
N ILE A 515 -10.32 14.77 28.74
CA ILE A 515 -9.02 15.33 28.28
C ILE A 515 -7.87 14.34 28.47
N GLU A 516 -7.85 13.63 29.58
CA GLU A 516 -6.81 12.63 29.87
C GLU A 516 -6.85 11.46 28.86
N TYR A 517 -8.04 11.02 28.46
CA TYR A 517 -8.18 9.99 27.44
C TYR A 517 -7.67 10.47 26.06
N ILE A 518 -7.95 11.73 25.71
CA ILE A 518 -7.43 12.33 24.47
C ILE A 518 -5.90 12.41 24.51
N LYS A 519 -5.30 12.88 25.61
CA LYS A 519 -3.84 12.94 25.78
C LYS A 519 -3.19 11.57 25.66
N ARG A 520 -3.74 10.55 26.32
CA ARG A 520 -3.27 9.17 26.18
C ARG A 520 -3.36 8.68 24.74
N THR A 521 -4.40 9.06 24.02
CA THR A 521 -4.57 8.69 22.60
C THR A 521 -3.49 9.35 21.74
N ILE A 522 -3.24 10.65 21.92
CA ILE A 522 -2.18 11.39 21.23
C ILE A 522 -0.82 10.74 21.50
N LEU A 523 -0.46 10.55 22.77
CA LEU A 523 0.80 9.95 23.15
C LEU A 523 0.94 8.52 22.60
N THR A 524 -0.14 7.75 22.54
CA THR A 524 -0.08 6.40 21.93
C THR A 524 0.26 6.48 20.45
N ILE A 525 -0.38 7.40 19.71
CA ILE A 525 -0.14 7.59 18.28
C ILE A 525 1.31 8.05 18.04
N GLU A 526 1.73 9.13 18.71
CA GLU A 526 3.05 9.76 18.51
C GLU A 526 4.22 8.88 18.97
N ASN A 527 4.00 7.91 19.87
CA ASN A 527 5.03 6.96 20.29
C ASN A 527 4.98 5.61 19.57
N LEU A 528 4.00 5.37 18.69
CA LEU A 528 3.91 4.11 17.95
C LEU A 528 4.96 4.03 16.83
N PHE A 529 5.27 5.17 16.21
CA PHE A 529 6.33 5.39 15.21
C PHE A 529 6.58 6.91 15.13
N ASN A 530 7.54 7.35 14.31
CA ASN A 530 7.89 8.78 14.18
C ASN A 530 6.78 9.58 13.47
N THR A 531 5.71 9.89 14.19
CA THR A 531 4.52 10.62 13.71
C THR A 531 4.11 11.72 14.66
N ILE A 532 3.27 12.65 14.20
CA ILE A 532 2.73 13.72 15.02
C ILE A 532 1.22 13.85 14.85
N VAL A 533 0.52 14.10 15.95
CA VAL A 533 -0.86 14.61 15.88
C VAL A 533 -0.78 16.12 15.63
N VAL A 534 -1.05 16.54 14.40
CA VAL A 534 -0.94 17.94 13.96
C VAL A 534 -2.07 18.78 14.55
N ALA A 535 -3.29 18.25 14.55
CA ALA A 535 -4.47 18.96 15.01
C ALA A 535 -5.54 18.02 15.58
N ILE A 536 -6.42 18.59 16.39
CA ILE A 536 -7.60 17.93 16.94
C ILE A 536 -8.86 18.43 16.23
N SER A 537 -9.63 17.50 15.69
CA SER A 537 -10.93 17.76 15.07
C SER A 537 -12.04 17.42 16.06
N VAL A 538 -12.77 18.43 16.54
CA VAL A 538 -13.84 18.26 17.53
C VAL A 538 -15.17 18.08 16.83
N TYR A 539 -15.81 16.93 17.04
CA TYR A 539 -17.10 16.60 16.47
C TYR A 539 -18.20 17.52 17.03
N PRO A 540 -19.04 18.15 16.19
CA PRO A 540 -19.93 19.22 16.63
C PRO A 540 -21.17 18.74 17.41
N ILE A 541 -21.52 17.45 17.34
CA ILE A 541 -22.73 16.92 17.97
C ILE A 541 -22.45 16.50 19.41
N ASP A 542 -23.24 17.03 20.34
CA ASP A 542 -23.25 16.59 21.74
C ASP A 542 -24.41 15.61 22.00
N LYS A 543 -24.10 14.32 22.11
CA LYS A 543 -25.10 13.28 22.40
C LYS A 543 -25.65 13.33 23.83
N THR A 544 -24.96 14.00 24.76
CA THR A 544 -25.41 14.05 26.17
C THR A 544 -26.55 15.04 26.41
N ARG A 545 -26.82 15.94 25.44
CA ARG A 545 -27.68 17.13 25.63
C ARG A 545 -28.87 17.26 24.67
N GLU A 546 -29.36 16.17 24.08
CA GLU A 546 -30.63 16.18 23.31
C GLU A 546 -31.84 16.72 24.10
N LYS A 547 -31.73 16.92 25.42
CA LYS A 547 -32.80 17.48 26.28
C LYS A 547 -32.80 19.00 26.49
N PHE A 548 -31.80 19.78 26.10
CA PHE A 548 -31.78 21.24 26.38
C PHE A 548 -31.29 22.08 25.19
N LYS A 549 -32.23 22.56 24.37
CA LYS A 549 -31.94 23.10 23.02
C LYS A 549 -31.58 24.59 22.88
N ASN A 550 -31.53 25.42 23.93
CA ASN A 550 -31.63 26.88 23.72
C ASN A 550 -30.52 27.80 24.27
N LYS A 551 -29.30 27.33 24.60
CA LYS A 551 -28.26 28.23 25.19
C LYS A 551 -26.83 28.20 24.62
N GLU A 552 -26.53 27.44 23.55
CA GLU A 552 -25.15 26.96 23.35
C GLU A 552 -24.34 27.50 22.15
N ARG A 553 -24.79 28.51 21.40
CA ARG A 553 -23.93 29.07 20.33
C ARG A 553 -22.79 29.96 20.85
N GLU A 554 -22.92 30.59 22.02
CA GLU A 554 -21.92 31.53 22.54
C GLU A 554 -20.78 30.85 23.33
N ASN A 555 -20.97 29.62 23.82
CA ASN A 555 -19.98 28.96 24.70
C ASN A 555 -19.07 27.93 23.97
N SER A 556 -19.12 27.90 22.63
CA SER A 556 -18.42 26.88 21.84
C SER A 556 -16.98 27.22 21.50
N GLU A 557 -16.62 28.51 21.40
CA GLU A 557 -15.24 28.91 21.07
C GLU A 557 -14.35 28.89 22.32
N GLU A 558 -14.82 29.42 23.45
CA GLU A 558 -14.14 29.35 24.74
C GLU A 558 -13.84 27.89 25.14
N PHE A 559 -14.80 26.98 24.96
CA PHE A 559 -14.59 25.54 25.18
C PHE A 559 -13.45 24.97 24.33
N ILE A 560 -13.36 25.36 23.06
CA ILE A 560 -12.33 24.87 22.13
C ILE A 560 -10.96 25.45 22.48
N GLU A 561 -10.90 26.71 22.89
CA GLU A 561 -9.67 27.35 23.37
C GLU A 561 -9.17 26.68 24.66
N GLU A 562 -10.05 26.46 25.63
CA GLU A 562 -9.73 25.77 26.89
C GLU A 562 -9.24 24.33 26.61
N MET A 563 -9.93 23.62 25.71
CA MET A 563 -9.55 22.28 25.27
C MET A 563 -8.17 22.29 24.60
N SER A 564 -7.91 23.26 23.72
CA SER A 564 -6.63 23.42 23.04
C SER A 564 -5.50 23.69 24.01
N MET A 565 -5.70 24.59 24.99
CA MET A 565 -4.72 24.87 26.04
C MET A 565 -4.42 23.64 26.91
N LYS A 566 -5.47 22.91 27.32
CA LYS A 566 -5.30 21.72 28.17
C LYS A 566 -4.60 20.58 27.45
N ILE A 567 -4.89 20.37 26.16
CA ILE A 567 -4.29 19.32 25.34
C ILE A 567 -2.89 19.70 24.87
N GLY A 568 -2.62 20.99 24.64
CA GLY A 568 -1.38 21.47 24.05
C GLY A 568 -1.32 21.29 22.53
N LYS A 569 -2.48 21.17 21.86
CA LYS A 569 -2.61 21.03 20.40
C LYS A 569 -3.74 21.92 19.90
N LYS A 570 -3.65 22.39 18.65
CA LYS A 570 -4.71 23.19 18.03
C LYS A 570 -5.99 22.35 17.89
N CYS A 571 -7.12 22.90 18.32
CA CYS A 571 -8.41 22.24 18.31
C CYS A 571 -9.40 23.00 17.41
N TYR A 572 -10.14 22.27 16.60
CA TYR A 572 -11.06 22.85 15.62
C TYR A 572 -12.45 22.22 15.72
N LEU A 573 -13.47 23.03 15.99
CA LEU A 573 -14.86 22.59 15.95
C LEU A 573 -15.34 22.46 14.50
N MET A 574 -15.69 21.24 14.08
CA MET A 574 -16.10 20.95 12.70
C MET A 574 -17.56 21.34 12.42
N ASN A 575 -17.89 22.62 12.57
CA ASN A 575 -19.23 23.17 12.37
C ASN A 575 -19.33 24.19 11.22
N SER A 576 -18.21 24.51 10.55
CA SER A 576 -18.15 25.48 9.46
C SER A 576 -17.00 25.22 8.51
N GLU A 577 -17.15 25.63 7.25
CA GLU A 577 -16.10 25.55 6.23
C GLU A 577 -14.86 26.38 6.60
N LYS A 578 -15.04 27.49 7.32
CA LYS A 578 -13.92 28.31 7.80
C LYS A 578 -12.99 27.53 8.74
N LYS A 579 -13.55 26.79 9.71
CA LYS A 579 -12.74 25.99 10.66
C LYS A 579 -12.09 24.80 9.97
N LEU A 580 -12.75 24.20 8.98
CA LEU A 580 -12.14 23.18 8.11
C LEU A 580 -10.94 23.76 7.33
N GLY A 581 -11.07 24.97 6.78
CA GLY A 581 -9.99 25.68 6.11
C GLY A 581 -8.78 25.89 7.02
N CYS A 582 -8.98 26.40 8.25
CA CYS A 582 -7.89 26.57 9.19
C CYS A 582 -7.19 25.25 9.58
N LEU A 583 -7.97 24.17 9.75
CA LEU A 583 -7.41 22.84 10.01
C LEU A 583 -6.59 22.35 8.81
N PHE A 584 -7.09 22.56 7.59
CA PHE A 584 -6.38 22.22 6.36
C PHE A 584 -5.07 23.02 6.22
N ASP A 585 -5.08 24.32 6.51
CA ASP A 585 -3.88 25.17 6.42
C ASP A 585 -2.76 24.67 7.35
N ASP A 586 -3.10 24.24 8.57
CA ASP A 586 -2.13 23.64 9.50
C ASP A 586 -1.56 22.30 8.99
N VAL A 587 -2.43 21.46 8.42
CA VAL A 587 -2.02 20.19 7.81
C VAL A 587 -1.10 20.45 6.62
N LEU A 588 -1.47 21.36 5.72
CA LEU A 588 -0.67 21.72 4.55
C LEU A 588 0.69 22.29 4.98
N THR A 589 0.68 23.22 5.94
CA THR A 589 1.91 23.81 6.51
C THR A 589 2.85 22.74 7.04
N TYR A 590 2.33 21.72 7.73
CA TYR A 590 3.14 20.61 8.23
C TYR A 590 3.88 19.85 7.12
N PHE A 591 3.21 19.59 6.00
CA PHE A 591 3.80 18.83 4.88
C PHE A 591 4.70 19.67 3.96
N THR A 592 4.51 21.00 3.93
CA THR A 592 5.31 21.89 3.05
C THR A 592 6.49 22.55 3.75
N THR A 593 6.55 22.53 5.08
CA THR A 593 7.66 23.14 5.84
C THR A 593 8.85 22.17 5.90
N PRO A 594 10.07 22.59 5.50
CA PRO A 594 11.27 21.78 5.67
C PRO A 594 11.46 21.41 7.15
N LYS A 595 11.67 20.12 7.43
CA LYS A 595 11.84 19.60 8.79
C LYS A 595 13.29 19.67 9.26
#